data_AF-A0A9D1GMM8-F1
#
_entry.id   AF-A0A9D1GMM8-F1
#
_cell.length_a   1.000
_cell.length_b   1.000
_cell.length_c   1.000
_cell.angle_alpha   90.00
_cell.angle_beta   90.00
_cell.angle_gamma   90.00
#
_symmetry.space_group_name_H-M   'P 1'
#
loop_
_entity.id
_entity.type
_entity.pdbx_description
1 polymer ?
#
loop_
_entity_poly.entity_id
_entity_poly.type
_entity_poly.pdbx_seq_one_letter_code
_entity_poly.pdbx_strand_id
1 'polypeptide(L)'
;MFFDKNGILDIDGMLEENESFRKVMEDGIVTEDEIKSLSDNVVSVLHDIEARFSDEQQAEVRSLMVEACALFAAWHYHSVQSLNNE
;
A
#
# COMPACT_ATOMS: atom_id res chain seq x y z
N MET A 1 -11.81 -7.57 -3.02
CA MET A 1 -11.30 -8.94 -3.25
C MET A 1 -9.78 -8.80 -3.36
N PHE A 2 -8.98 -9.65 -2.72
CA PHE A 2 -7.51 -9.45 -2.74
C PHE A 2 -6.86 -9.85 -4.07
N PHE A 3 -7.48 -10.78 -4.80
CA PHE A 3 -6.93 -11.32 -6.03
C PHE A 3 -7.77 -10.92 -7.23
N ASP A 4 -7.14 -10.76 -8.38
CA ASP A 4 -7.81 -10.57 -9.68
C ASP A 4 -8.43 -11.88 -10.19
N LYS A 5 -9.02 -11.83 -11.39
CA LYS A 5 -9.61 -13.00 -12.06
C LYS A 5 -8.60 -14.13 -12.37
N ASN A 6 -7.30 -13.86 -12.31
CA ASN A 6 -6.22 -14.80 -12.57
C ASN A 6 -5.60 -15.35 -11.28
N GLY A 7 -6.08 -14.93 -10.10
CA GLY A 7 -5.52 -15.32 -8.81
C GLY A 7 -4.26 -14.55 -8.42
N ILE A 8 -3.98 -13.42 -9.09
CA ILE A 8 -2.84 -12.55 -8.81
C ILE A 8 -3.29 -11.46 -7.85
N LEU A 9 -2.46 -11.12 -6.86
CA LEU A 9 -2.75 -10.04 -5.92
C LEU A 9 -2.95 -8.72 -6.68
N ASP A 10 -4.13 -8.12 -6.58
CA ASP A 10 -4.54 -6.95 -7.37
C ASP A 10 -4.29 -5.64 -6.60
N ILE A 11 -3.02 -5.36 -6.31
CA ILE A 11 -2.65 -4.12 -5.59
C ILE A 11 -2.98 -2.89 -6.44
N ASP A 12 -2.74 -2.95 -7.75
CA ASP A 12 -2.94 -1.82 -8.65
C ASP A 12 -4.42 -1.41 -8.73
N GLY A 13 -5.33 -2.38 -8.91
CA GLY A 13 -6.77 -2.11 -8.89
C GLY A 13 -7.24 -1.57 -7.54
N MET A 14 -6.70 -2.09 -6.43
CA MET A 14 -7.00 -1.59 -5.09
C MET A 14 -6.47 -0.17 -4.85
N LEU A 15 -5.33 0.19 -5.42
CA LEU A 15 -4.77 1.55 -5.37
C LEU A 15 -5.59 2.51 -6.21
N GLU A 16 -6.03 2.11 -7.40
CA GLU A 16 -6.91 2.91 -8.27
C GLU A 16 -8.24 3.23 -7.59
N GLU A 17 -8.77 2.34 -6.75
CA GLU A 17 -10.00 2.57 -5.97
C GLU A 17 -9.76 3.38 -4.67
N ASN A 18 -8.50 3.54 -4.24
CA ASN A 18 -8.20 4.20 -2.97
C ASN A 18 -8.39 5.73 -3.07
N GLU A 19 -9.37 6.26 -2.35
CA GLU A 19 -9.70 7.69 -2.38
C GLU A 19 -8.53 8.61 -1.98
N SER A 20 -7.74 8.20 -0.98
CA SER A 20 -6.60 9.01 -0.52
C SER A 20 -5.51 9.06 -1.59
N PHE A 21 -5.21 7.92 -2.22
CA PHE A 21 -4.26 7.84 -3.33
C PHE A 21 -4.72 8.67 -4.52
N ARG A 22 -5.97 8.50 -4.96
CA ARG A 22 -6.54 9.26 -6.08
C ARG A 22 -6.47 10.77 -5.87
N LYS A 23 -6.75 11.23 -4.64
CA LYS A 23 -6.70 12.65 -4.30
C LYS A 23 -5.28 13.20 -4.41
N VAL A 24 -4.29 12.49 -3.86
CA VAL A 24 -2.89 12.90 -3.91
C VAL A 24 -2.31 12.85 -5.32
N MET A 25 -2.84 11.98 -6.18
CA MET A 25 -2.39 11.86 -7.57
C MET A 25 -3.17 12.75 -8.55
N GLU A 26 -4.11 13.57 -8.09
CA GLU A 26 -5.07 14.29 -8.95
C GLU A 26 -4.40 15.24 -9.96
N ASP A 27 -3.36 15.97 -9.54
CA ASP A 27 -2.60 16.89 -10.39
C ASP A 27 -1.28 16.29 -10.91
N GLY A 28 -0.98 15.04 -10.53
CA GLY A 28 0.24 14.33 -10.87
C GLY A 28 1.49 14.80 -10.12
N ILE A 29 1.37 15.68 -9.12
CA ILE A 29 2.49 16.21 -8.32
C ILE A 29 2.24 15.89 -6.85
N VAL A 30 2.99 14.93 -6.32
CA VAL A 30 2.88 14.56 -4.91
C VAL A 30 3.72 15.52 -4.05
N THR A 31 3.06 16.22 -3.13
CA THR A 31 3.68 17.17 -2.20
C THR A 31 4.02 16.55 -0.84
N GLU A 32 4.89 17.22 -0.06
CA GLU A 32 5.23 16.76 1.29
C GLU A 32 4.01 16.73 2.23
N ASP A 33 3.09 17.69 2.11
CA ASP A 33 1.87 17.76 2.90
C ASP A 33 0.93 16.59 2.59
N GLU A 34 0.86 16.16 1.33
CA GLU A 34 0.08 15.01 0.90
C GLU A 34 0.69 13.69 1.39
N ILE A 35 2.02 13.56 1.32
CA ILE A 35 2.73 12.43 1.94
C ILE A 35 2.45 12.38 3.44
N LYS A 36 2.49 13.53 4.11
CA LYS A 36 2.16 13.61 5.53
C LYS A 36 0.71 13.19 5.79
N SER A 37 -0.25 13.66 5.00
CA SER A 37 -1.65 13.26 5.13
C SER A 37 -1.86 11.76 4.94
N LEU A 38 -1.18 11.15 3.96
CA LEU A 38 -1.22 9.70 3.76
C LEU A 38 -0.61 8.95 4.95
N SER A 39 0.51 9.44 5.49
CA SER A 39 1.13 8.88 6.69
C SER A 39 0.20 8.94 7.90
N ASP A 40 -0.45 10.08 8.12
CA ASP A 40 -1.37 10.28 9.24
C ASP A 40 -2.58 9.33 9.12
N ASN A 41 -3.08 9.09 7.90
CA ASN A 41 -4.13 8.10 7.63
C ASN A 41 -3.69 6.67 7.99
N VAL A 42 -2.48 6.26 7.60
CA VAL A 42 -1.94 4.93 7.94
C VAL A 42 -1.84 4.74 9.46
N VAL A 43 -1.32 5.74 10.18
CA VAL A 43 -1.22 5.71 11.65
C VAL A 43 -2.60 5.59 12.29
N SER A 44 -3.58 6.35 11.80
CA SER A 44 -4.97 6.27 12.30
C SER A 44 -5.56 4.86 12.12
N VAL A 45 -5.39 4.25 10.95
CA VAL A 45 -5.89 2.89 10.68
C VAL A 45 -5.21 1.86 11.60
N LEU A 46 -3.91 2.01 11.85
CA LEU A 46 -3.18 1.11 12.74
C LEU A 46 -3.68 1.21 14.19
N HIS A 47 -3.92 2.42 14.70
CA HIS A 47 -4.50 2.59 16.03
C HIS A 47 -5.91 2.00 16.14
N ASP A 48 -6.74 2.14 15.10
CA ASP A 48 -8.06 1.51 15.07
C ASP A 48 -7.98 -0.02 15.10
N ILE A 49 -6.98 -0.60 14.42
CA ILE A 49 -6.71 -2.05 14.43
C ILE A 49 -6.26 -2.49 15.83
N GLU A 50 -5.30 -1.78 16.44
CA GLU A 50 -4.82 -2.08 17.81
C GLU A 50 -5.95 -2.06 18.85
N ALA A 51 -6.91 -1.15 18.70
CA ALA A 51 -8.05 -1.03 19.61
C ALA A 51 -9.10 -2.13 19.43
N ARG A 52 -9.21 -2.73 18.24
CA ARG A 52 -10.32 -3.62 17.86
C ARG A 52 -9.92 -5.10 17.75
N PHE A 53 -8.68 -5.38 17.41
CA PHE A 53 -8.23 -6.72 17.03
C PHE A 53 -7.46 -7.37 18.18
N SER A 54 -7.54 -8.70 18.30
CA SER A 54 -6.72 -9.46 19.24
C SER A 54 -5.24 -9.43 18.86
N ASP A 55 -4.35 -9.77 19.80
CA ASP A 55 -2.91 -9.83 19.54
C ASP A 55 -2.54 -10.75 18.35
N GLU A 56 -3.26 -11.86 18.19
CA GLU A 56 -3.09 -12.80 17.08
C GLU A 56 -3.51 -12.17 15.74
N GLN A 57 -4.67 -11.52 15.69
CA GLN A 57 -5.14 -10.80 14.51
C GLN A 57 -4.22 -9.64 14.14
N GLN A 58 -3.69 -8.92 15.13
CA GLN A 58 -2.71 -7.87 14.89
C GLN A 58 -1.39 -8.45 14.34
N ALA A 59 -0.97 -9.63 14.80
CA ALA A 59 0.20 -10.31 14.25
C ALA A 59 0.00 -10.73 12.80
N GLU A 60 -1.18 -11.23 12.43
CA GLU A 60 -1.55 -11.53 11.04
C GLU A 60 -1.51 -10.28 10.16
N VAL A 61 -2.11 -9.17 10.62
CA VAL A 61 -2.06 -7.89 9.89
C VAL A 61 -0.62 -7.41 9.69
N ARG A 62 0.20 -7.43 10.75
CA ARG A 62 1.62 -7.05 10.65
C ARG A 62 2.38 -7.92 9.64
N SER A 63 2.17 -9.23 9.69
CA SER A 63 2.79 -10.17 8.75
C SER A 63 2.40 -9.85 7.29
N LEU A 64 1.10 -9.67 7.04
CA LEU A 64 0.59 -9.32 5.72
C LEU A 64 1.17 -7.99 5.20
N MET A 65 1.20 -6.95 6.06
CA MET A 65 1.77 -5.65 5.69
C MET A 65 3.24 -5.76 5.31
N VAL A 66 4.05 -6.50 6.07
CA VAL A 66 5.47 -6.67 5.78
C VAL A 66 5.69 -7.38 4.44
N GLU A 67 4.99 -8.49 4.19
CA GLU A 67 5.10 -9.24 2.94
C GLU A 67 4.63 -8.43 1.72
N ALA A 68 3.52 -7.68 1.85
CA ALA A 68 3.02 -6.81 0.79
C ALA A 68 4.00 -5.67 0.46
N CYS A 69 4.58 -5.02 1.48
CA CYS A 69 5.60 -3.99 1.30
C CYS A 69 6.88 -4.57 0.68
N ALA A 70 7.30 -5.77 1.10
CA ALA A 70 8.46 -6.45 0.52
C ALA A 70 8.24 -6.75 -0.97
N LEU A 71 7.06 -7.25 -1.34
CA LEU A 71 6.68 -7.49 -2.73
C LEU A 71 6.70 -6.19 -3.55
N PHE A 72 6.07 -5.12 -3.04
CA PHE A 72 6.06 -3.82 -3.72
C PHE A 72 7.47 -3.27 -3.94
N ALA A 73 8.31 -3.31 -2.90
CA ALA A 73 9.70 -2.86 -3.00
C ALA A 73 10.49 -3.69 -4.02
N ALA A 74 10.37 -5.03 -3.97
CA ALA A 74 11.06 -5.91 -4.92
C ALA A 74 10.62 -5.66 -6.37
N TRP A 75 9.32 -5.48 -6.61
CA TRP A 75 8.79 -5.14 -7.93
C TRP A 75 9.28 -3.78 -8.42
N HIS A 76 9.30 -2.77 -7.55
CA HIS A 76 9.85 -1.45 -7.88
C HIS A 76 11.34 -1.50 -8.24
N TYR A 77 12.15 -2.24 -7.48
CA TYR A 77 13.56 -2.43 -7.84
C TYR A 77 13.73 -3.15 -9.18
N HIS A 78 12.93 -4.20 -9.42
CA HIS A 78 12.96 -4.91 -10.69
C HIS A 78 12.57 -4.01 -11.87
N SER A 79 11.53 -3.17 -11.73
CA SER A 79 11.09 -2.26 -12.79
C SER A 79 12.14 -1.20 -13.11
N VAL A 80 12.74 -0.58 -12.09
CA VAL A 80 13.85 0.38 -12.28
C VAL A 80 15.07 -0.29 -12.93
N GLN A 81 15.41 -1.52 -12.54
CA GLN A 81 16.49 -2.28 -13.18
C GLN A 81 16.21 -2.57 -14.66
N SER A 82 14.97 -2.91 -15.02
CA SER A 82 14.61 -3.14 -16.42
C SER A 82 14.72 -1.88 -17.28
N LEU A 83 14.38 -0.70 -16.73
CA LEU A 83 14.50 0.59 -17.43
C LEU A 83 15.96 1.02 -17.64
N ASN A 84 16.87 0.63 -16.75
CA ASN A 84 18.29 0.95 -16.83
C ASN A 84 19.11 -0.03 -17.70
N ASN A 85 18.49 -1.10 -18.19
CA ASN A 85 19.14 -2.15 -18.99
C ASN A 85 18.69 -2.14 -20.48
N GLU A 86 17.98 -1.11 -20.92
CA GLU A 86 17.71 -0.79 -22.35
C GLU A 86 18.73 0.23 -22.89
#